data_AF-B5YI20-F1
#
_entry.id   AF-B5YI20-F1
#
_cell.length_a   1.000
_cell.length_b   1.000
_cell.length_c   1.000
_cell.angle_alpha   90.00
_cell.angle_beta   90.00
_cell.angle_gamma   90.00
#
_symmetry.space_group_name_H-M   'P 1'
#
loop_
_entity.id
_entity.type
_entity.pdbx_description
1 polymer ?
#
loop_
_entity_poly.entity_id
_entity_poly.type
_entity_poly.pdbx_seq_one_letter_code
_entity_poly.pdbx_strand_id
1 'polypeptide(L)'
;MKGKMLLIFMMIVMIASSAMAAEAEHAGGDLKDWAFKVINFAILVFIIVKFLGKPIKNYFAQRKELIEKSIRESQEAKELAQKALQEVEEKLKLKDKEVQDILDTAKKIGEQEKIQIVQESEKLKEKILEQAKTNIEFEVKMAKDALRLEAAELAIQLSEQKLKEKITPEEQEKLLQESIKIIEGRKN
;
A
#
# COMPACT_ATOMS: atom_id res chain seq x y z
N MET A 1 -6.92 -54.84 28.11
CA MET A 1 -5.78 -55.80 27.95
C MET A 1 -4.98 -56.04 29.22
N LYS A 2 -4.61 -55.00 30.01
CA LYS A 2 -3.86 -55.17 31.28
C LYS A 2 -4.44 -56.25 32.20
N GLY A 3 -5.75 -56.23 32.42
CA GLY A 3 -6.44 -57.21 33.28
C GLY A 3 -6.28 -58.66 32.81
N LYS A 4 -6.45 -58.94 31.50
CA LYS A 4 -6.28 -60.30 30.95
C LYS A 4 -4.83 -60.79 31.06
N MET A 5 -3.84 -59.91 30.88
CA MET A 5 -2.43 -60.29 30.96
C MET A 5 -1.99 -60.58 32.40
N LEU A 6 -2.43 -59.75 33.35
CA LEU A 6 -2.23 -59.98 34.79
C LEU A 6 -2.88 -61.31 35.22
N LEU A 7 -4.08 -61.59 34.72
CA LEU A 7 -4.82 -62.81 35.06
C LEU A 7 -4.13 -64.07 34.51
N ILE A 8 -3.62 -64.04 33.27
CA ILE A 8 -2.80 -65.13 32.71
C ILE A 8 -1.52 -65.32 33.54
N PHE A 9 -0.83 -64.24 33.90
CA PHE A 9 0.37 -64.31 34.74
C PHE A 9 0.06 -64.94 36.11
N MET A 10 -1.02 -64.50 36.79
CA MET A 10 -1.46 -65.08 38.06
C MET A 10 -1.84 -66.56 37.92
N MET A 11 -2.53 -66.94 36.83
CA MET A 11 -2.92 -68.32 36.58
C MET A 11 -1.69 -69.22 36.37
N ILE A 12 -0.67 -68.72 35.67
CA ILE A 12 0.61 -69.41 35.48
C ILE A 12 1.36 -69.57 36.81
N VAL A 13 1.43 -68.51 37.63
CA VAL A 13 2.08 -68.55 38.95
C VAL A 13 1.36 -69.53 39.89
N MET A 14 0.03 -69.61 39.81
CA MET A 14 -0.77 -70.58 40.57
C MET A 14 -0.44 -72.02 40.16
N ILE A 15 -0.37 -72.31 38.85
CA ILE A 15 -0.01 -73.65 38.34
C ILE A 15 1.43 -74.03 38.75
N ALA A 16 2.36 -73.08 38.68
CA ALA A 16 3.75 -73.31 39.10
C ALA A 16 3.85 -73.55 40.63
N SER A 17 3.05 -72.83 41.42
CA SER A 17 3.01 -73.01 42.88
C SER A 17 2.44 -74.36 43.28
N SER A 18 1.39 -74.84 42.59
CA SER A 18 0.87 -76.19 42.83
C SER A 18 1.86 -77.29 42.43
N ALA A 19 2.65 -77.07 41.37
CA ALA A 19 3.71 -78.01 40.99
C ALA A 19 4.83 -78.08 42.05
N MET A 20 5.29 -76.93 42.58
CA MET A 20 6.26 -76.93 43.68
C MET A 20 5.70 -77.48 45.00
N ALA A 21 4.42 -77.24 45.30
CA ALA A 21 3.76 -77.79 46.49
C ALA A 21 3.64 -79.32 46.43
N ALA A 22 3.43 -79.90 45.24
CA ALA A 22 3.44 -81.34 45.04
C ALA A 22 4.85 -81.97 45.16
N GLU A 23 5.90 -81.20 44.85
CA GLU A 23 7.31 -81.65 44.90
C GLU A 23 7.97 -81.48 46.27
N ALA A 24 7.36 -80.73 47.21
CA ALA A 24 7.87 -80.57 48.57
C ALA A 24 7.96 -81.89 49.37
N GLU A 25 7.22 -82.94 48.94
CA GLU A 25 7.26 -84.26 49.57
C GLU A 25 8.34 -85.21 49.03
N HIS A 26 9.07 -84.84 47.98
CA HIS A 26 10.22 -85.62 47.49
C HIS A 26 11.52 -84.85 47.69
N ALA A 27 11.94 -84.79 48.95
CA ALA A 27 13.28 -84.41 49.34
C ALA A 27 14.27 -85.55 49.05
N GLY A 28 14.60 -85.78 47.78
CA GLY A 28 15.62 -86.75 47.37
C GLY A 28 16.40 -86.21 46.17
N GLY A 29 17.67 -85.86 46.34
CA GLY A 29 18.50 -85.27 45.29
C GLY A 29 18.86 -86.24 44.15
N ASP A 30 17.87 -86.62 43.33
CA ASP A 30 18.05 -87.44 42.13
C ASP A 30 18.11 -86.55 40.87
N LEU A 31 18.87 -86.99 39.85
CA LEU A 31 19.01 -86.30 38.56
C LEU A 31 17.65 -86.08 37.88
N LYS A 32 16.68 -86.96 38.17
CA LYS A 32 15.29 -86.88 37.68
C LYS A 32 14.56 -85.65 38.23
N ASP A 33 14.67 -85.37 39.52
CA ASP A 33 14.00 -84.21 40.15
C ASP A 33 14.57 -82.89 39.61
N TRP A 34 15.88 -82.84 39.38
CA TRP A 34 16.51 -81.71 38.71
C TRP A 34 15.99 -81.56 37.27
N ALA A 35 15.89 -82.66 36.50
CA ALA A 35 15.36 -82.62 35.14
C ALA A 35 13.90 -82.17 35.08
N PHE A 36 13.04 -82.63 35.99
CA PHE A 36 11.64 -82.19 36.08
C PHE A 36 11.53 -80.68 36.37
N LYS A 37 12.34 -80.16 37.30
CA LYS A 37 12.40 -78.70 37.58
C LYS A 37 12.83 -77.89 36.37
N VAL A 38 13.82 -78.36 35.62
CA VAL A 38 14.27 -77.72 34.37
C VAL A 38 13.18 -77.74 33.31
N ILE A 39 12.46 -78.85 33.13
CA ILE A 39 11.36 -78.98 32.18
C ILE A 39 10.20 -78.05 32.56
N ASN A 40 9.79 -78.04 33.83
CA ASN A 40 8.73 -77.16 34.33
C ASN A 40 9.09 -75.68 34.11
N PHE A 41 10.32 -75.30 34.44
CA PHE A 41 10.84 -73.95 34.17
C PHE A 41 10.86 -73.63 32.66
N ALA A 42 11.26 -74.56 31.80
CA ALA A 42 11.23 -74.38 30.35
C ALA A 42 9.80 -74.18 29.81
N ILE A 43 8.82 -74.95 30.31
CA ILE A 43 7.39 -74.80 29.96
C ILE A 43 6.88 -73.43 30.41
N LEU A 44 7.20 -73.01 31.64
CA LEU A 44 6.85 -71.70 32.19
C LEU A 44 7.38 -70.57 31.29
N VAL A 45 8.68 -70.60 30.97
CA VAL A 45 9.32 -69.63 30.06
C VAL A 45 8.66 -69.66 28.69
N PHE A 46 8.36 -70.83 28.13
CA PHE A 46 7.70 -70.97 26.84
C PHE A 46 6.31 -70.33 26.81
N ILE A 47 5.50 -70.54 27.86
CA ILE A 47 4.16 -69.95 27.96
C ILE A 47 4.27 -68.42 28.08
N ILE A 48 5.16 -67.91 28.94
CA ILE A 48 5.39 -66.47 29.11
C ILE A 48 5.82 -65.84 27.78
N VAL A 49 6.82 -66.40 27.10
CA VAL A 49 7.31 -65.87 25.82
C VAL A 49 6.21 -65.90 24.75
N LYS A 50 5.43 -66.98 24.67
CA LYS A 50 4.35 -67.14 23.68
C LYS A 50 3.15 -66.23 23.93
N PHE A 51 2.69 -66.10 25.18
CA PHE A 51 1.49 -65.34 25.54
C PHE A 51 1.75 -63.88 25.87
N LEU A 52 2.84 -63.56 26.59
CA LEU A 52 3.16 -62.18 27.01
C LEU A 52 4.05 -61.47 25.98
N GLY A 53 4.90 -62.20 25.24
CA GLY A 53 5.82 -61.58 24.27
C GLY A 53 5.11 -60.75 23.18
N LYS A 54 4.04 -61.28 22.58
CA LYS A 54 3.26 -60.56 21.55
C LYS A 54 2.58 -59.29 22.08
N PRO A 55 1.74 -59.33 23.14
CA PRO A 55 1.03 -58.14 23.60
C PRO A 55 1.96 -57.12 24.27
N ILE A 56 3.05 -57.53 24.92
CA ILE A 56 4.05 -56.60 25.45
C ILE A 56 4.74 -55.86 24.30
N LYS A 57 5.20 -56.59 23.26
CA LYS A 57 5.79 -55.98 22.06
C LYS A 57 4.81 -55.01 21.39
N ASN A 58 3.55 -55.40 21.25
CA ASN A 58 2.51 -54.53 20.67
C ASN A 58 2.25 -53.29 21.53
N TYR A 59 2.25 -53.41 22.86
CA TYR A 59 2.06 -52.26 23.76
C TYR A 59 3.21 -51.24 23.63
N PHE A 60 4.45 -51.71 23.62
CA PHE A 60 5.61 -50.83 23.41
C PHE A 60 5.62 -50.24 22.00
N ALA A 61 5.24 -51.01 20.97
CA ALA A 61 5.10 -50.51 19.61
C ALA A 61 4.04 -49.41 19.52
N GLN A 62 2.84 -49.63 20.07
CA GLN A 62 1.77 -48.62 20.11
C GLN A 62 2.18 -47.38 20.91
N ARG A 63 2.87 -47.56 22.05
CA ARG A 63 3.38 -46.42 22.83
C ARG A 63 4.43 -45.63 22.07
N LYS A 64 5.35 -46.31 21.39
CA LYS A 64 6.37 -45.68 20.54
C LYS A 64 5.71 -44.91 19.40
N GLU A 65 4.75 -45.52 18.71
CA GLU A 65 4.00 -44.90 17.61
C GLU A 65 3.22 -43.66 18.06
N LEU A 66 2.55 -43.72 19.21
CA LEU A 66 1.83 -42.57 19.77
C LEU A 66 2.76 -41.41 20.15
N ILE A 67 3.91 -41.71 20.75
CA ILE A 67 4.91 -40.69 21.11
C ILE A 67 5.52 -40.09 19.84
N GLU A 68 5.89 -40.92 18.87
CA GLU A 68 6.44 -40.48 17.59
C GLU A 68 5.44 -39.61 16.82
N LYS A 69 4.17 -40.02 16.78
CA LYS A 69 3.08 -39.24 16.19
C LYS A 69 2.91 -37.89 16.90
N SER A 70 2.87 -37.88 18.24
CA SER A 70 2.72 -36.63 19.00
C SER A 70 3.91 -35.69 18.81
N ILE A 71 5.13 -36.21 18.71
CA ILE A 71 6.33 -35.41 18.41
C ILE A 71 6.26 -34.84 17.00
N ARG A 72 5.92 -35.67 16.00
CA ARG A 72 5.77 -35.20 14.61
C ARG A 72 4.69 -34.13 14.48
N GLU A 73 3.51 -34.35 15.03
CA GLU A 73 2.42 -33.37 15.01
C GLU A 73 2.82 -32.06 15.70
N SER A 74 3.56 -32.14 16.82
CA SER A 74 4.07 -30.94 17.50
C SER A 74 5.15 -30.22 16.69
N GLN A 75 6.03 -30.95 16.00
CA GLN A 75 7.05 -30.39 15.12
C GLN A 75 6.42 -29.73 13.88
N GLU A 76 5.50 -30.42 13.21
CA GLU A 76 4.76 -29.89 12.06
C GLU A 76 3.96 -28.63 12.44
N ALA A 77 3.25 -28.65 13.59
CA ALA A 77 2.54 -27.47 14.07
C ALA A 77 3.48 -26.29 14.35
N LYS A 78 4.66 -26.55 14.92
CA LYS A 78 5.69 -25.52 15.16
C LYS A 78 6.26 -24.97 13.87
N GLU A 79 6.57 -25.83 12.90
CA GLU A 79 7.10 -25.43 11.59
C GLU A 79 6.07 -24.62 10.80
N LEU A 80 4.81 -25.05 10.77
CA LEU A 80 3.72 -24.31 10.15
C LEU A 80 3.51 -22.94 10.81
N ALA A 81 3.56 -22.87 12.14
CA ALA A 81 3.45 -21.61 12.87
C ALA A 81 4.64 -20.67 12.58
N GLN A 82 5.87 -21.20 12.53
CA GLN A 82 7.06 -20.43 12.19
C GLN A 82 7.01 -19.92 10.75
N LYS A 83 6.59 -20.76 9.80
CA LYS A 83 6.44 -20.37 8.40
C LYS A 83 5.35 -19.31 8.23
N ALA A 84 4.20 -19.48 8.87
CA ALA A 84 3.12 -18.49 8.85
C ALA A 84 3.58 -17.15 9.47
N LEU A 85 4.32 -17.19 10.58
CA LEU A 85 4.88 -15.98 11.19
C LEU A 85 5.85 -15.28 10.24
N GLN A 86 6.77 -16.02 9.62
CA GLN A 86 7.73 -15.48 8.66
C GLN A 86 7.04 -14.87 7.44
N GLU A 87 6.03 -15.54 6.88
CA GLU A 87 5.24 -15.01 5.75
C GLU A 87 4.48 -13.73 6.14
N VAL A 88 3.95 -13.65 7.36
CA VAL A 88 3.28 -12.44 7.87
C VAL A 88 4.29 -11.31 8.07
N GLU A 89 5.45 -11.58 8.68
CA GLU A 89 6.51 -10.58 8.86
C GLU A 89 7.05 -10.06 7.52
N GLU A 90 7.23 -10.93 6.54
CA GLU A 90 7.66 -10.54 5.20
C GLU A 90 6.60 -9.68 4.51
N LYS A 91 5.33 -10.09 4.56
CA LYS A 91 4.22 -9.29 4.02
C LYS A 91 4.09 -7.93 4.70
N LEU A 92 4.27 -7.87 6.03
CA LEU A 92 4.26 -6.60 6.77
C LEU A 92 5.41 -5.69 6.33
N LYS A 93 6.63 -6.20 6.25
CA LYS A 93 7.78 -5.43 5.76
C LYS A 93 7.59 -4.93 4.33
N LEU A 94 7.03 -5.75 3.45
CA LEU A 94 6.71 -5.34 2.08
C LEU A 94 5.63 -4.26 2.07
N LYS A 95 4.60 -4.37 2.90
CA LYS A 95 3.54 -3.36 3.02
C LYS A 95 4.05 -2.05 3.61
N ASP A 96 4.89 -2.10 4.64
CA ASP A 96 5.54 -0.92 5.21
C ASP A 96 6.40 -0.21 4.16
N LYS A 97 7.16 -0.98 3.36
CA LYS A 97 7.93 -0.43 2.25
C LYS A 97 7.05 0.18 1.17
N GLU A 98 5.99 -0.49 0.75
CA GLU A 98 5.01 0.05 -0.22
C GLU A 98 4.40 1.37 0.30
N VAL A 99 4.05 1.44 1.58
CA VAL A 99 3.50 2.66 2.19
C VAL A 99 4.53 3.79 2.19
N GLN A 100 5.79 3.52 2.55
CA GLN A 100 6.86 4.52 2.48
C GLN A 100 7.08 5.00 1.04
N ASP A 101 7.14 4.10 0.07
CA ASP A 101 7.30 4.43 -1.35
C ASP A 101 6.13 5.30 -1.86
N ILE A 102 4.90 5.02 -1.43
CA ILE A 102 3.71 5.83 -1.76
C ILE A 102 3.81 7.22 -1.13
N LEU A 103 4.20 7.33 0.15
CA LEU A 103 4.33 8.60 0.84
C LEU A 103 5.43 9.47 0.22
N ASP A 104 6.58 8.90 -0.10
CA ASP A 104 7.70 9.59 -0.75
C ASP A 104 7.32 10.04 -2.16
N THR A 105 6.62 9.19 -2.92
CA THR A 105 6.11 9.54 -4.26
C THR A 105 5.09 10.67 -4.18
N ALA A 106 4.13 10.60 -3.25
CA ALA A 106 3.12 11.63 -3.05
C ALA A 106 3.75 12.96 -2.66
N LYS A 107 4.76 12.95 -1.77
CA LYS A 107 5.51 14.14 -1.38
C LYS A 107 6.24 14.75 -2.58
N LYS A 108 6.92 13.93 -3.39
CA LYS A 108 7.63 14.39 -4.58
C LYS A 108 6.68 14.99 -5.62
N ILE A 109 5.53 14.35 -5.87
CA ILE A 109 4.51 14.88 -6.77
C ILE A 109 3.98 16.21 -6.24
N GLY A 110 3.65 16.30 -4.95
CA GLY A 110 3.17 17.55 -4.35
C GLY A 110 4.20 18.69 -4.41
N GLU A 111 5.49 18.39 -4.20
CA GLU A 111 6.56 19.38 -4.36
C GLU A 111 6.73 19.83 -5.81
N GLN A 112 6.67 18.90 -6.78
CA GLN A 112 6.73 19.22 -8.21
C GLN A 112 5.52 20.04 -8.66
N GLU A 113 4.32 19.69 -8.23
CA GLU A 113 3.09 20.40 -8.54
C GLU A 113 3.11 21.81 -7.95
N LYS A 114 3.58 21.97 -6.71
CA LYS A 114 3.78 23.29 -6.11
C LYS A 114 4.74 24.16 -6.93
N ILE A 115 5.86 23.60 -7.39
CA ILE A 115 6.82 24.33 -8.22
C ILE A 115 6.18 24.72 -9.57
N GLN A 116 5.43 23.81 -10.21
CA GLN A 116 4.73 24.08 -11.46
C GLN A 116 3.70 25.19 -11.29
N ILE A 117 2.84 25.12 -10.27
CA ILE A 117 1.83 26.14 -9.98
C ILE A 117 2.48 27.51 -9.77
N VAL A 118 3.60 27.58 -9.02
CA VAL A 118 4.33 28.84 -8.82
C VAL A 118 4.90 29.37 -10.13
N GLN A 119 5.52 28.52 -10.95
CA GLN A 119 6.06 28.93 -12.24
C GLN A 119 4.98 29.39 -13.22
N GLU A 120 3.84 28.70 -13.27
CA GLU A 120 2.70 29.10 -14.10
C GLU A 120 2.07 30.39 -13.60
N SER A 121 1.94 30.56 -12.28
CA SER A 121 1.45 31.80 -11.68
C SER A 121 2.36 33.00 -11.99
N GLU A 122 3.68 32.81 -11.93
CA GLU A 122 4.65 33.86 -12.27
C GLU A 122 4.58 34.24 -13.76
N LYS A 123 4.50 33.25 -14.65
CA LYS A 123 4.30 33.49 -16.11
C LYS A 123 2.98 34.20 -16.40
N LEU A 124 1.91 33.78 -15.74
CA LEU A 124 0.59 34.40 -15.90
C LEU A 124 0.60 35.84 -15.40
N LYS A 125 1.24 36.09 -14.25
CA LYS A 125 1.44 37.45 -13.71
C LYS A 125 2.20 38.33 -14.70
N GLU A 126 3.32 37.85 -15.25
CA GLU A 126 4.10 38.60 -16.23
C GLU A 126 3.28 38.92 -17.48
N LYS A 127 2.54 37.93 -18.01
CA LYS A 127 1.65 38.12 -19.16
C LYS A 127 0.53 39.13 -18.89
N ILE A 128 -0.06 39.11 -17.70
CA ILE A 128 -1.08 40.08 -17.29
C ILE A 128 -0.48 41.49 -17.24
N LEU A 129 0.72 41.65 -16.67
CA LEU A 129 1.40 42.94 -16.58
C LEU A 129 1.77 43.49 -17.96
N GLU A 130 2.29 42.64 -18.85
CA GLU A 130 2.60 43.01 -20.23
C GLU A 130 1.34 43.46 -20.99
N GLN A 131 0.27 42.66 -20.92
CA GLN A 131 -1.01 42.98 -21.56
C GLN A 131 -1.61 44.28 -20.99
N ALA A 132 -1.55 44.48 -19.67
CA ALA A 132 -2.03 45.71 -19.03
C ALA A 132 -1.24 46.92 -19.52
N LYS A 133 0.09 46.81 -19.63
CA LYS A 133 0.94 47.88 -20.16
C LYS A 133 0.61 48.21 -21.61
N THR A 134 0.47 47.21 -22.47
CA THR A 134 0.09 47.42 -23.88
C THR A 134 -1.30 48.04 -24.01
N ASN A 135 -2.27 47.61 -23.20
CA ASN A 135 -3.61 48.18 -23.19
C ASN A 135 -3.57 49.65 -22.74
N ILE A 136 -2.86 49.97 -21.65
CA ILE A 136 -2.69 51.34 -21.18
C ILE A 136 -2.04 52.22 -22.26
N GLU A 137 -0.98 51.75 -22.91
CA GLU A 137 -0.31 52.50 -23.99
C GLU A 137 -1.25 52.76 -25.16
N PHE A 138 -2.06 51.77 -25.54
CA PHE A 138 -3.07 51.90 -26.58
C PHE A 138 -4.17 52.89 -26.19
N GLU A 139 -4.74 52.77 -24.99
CA GLU A 139 -5.78 53.67 -24.47
C GLU A 139 -5.27 55.10 -24.35
N VAL A 140 -4.04 55.32 -23.86
CA VAL A 140 -3.41 56.64 -23.80
C VAL A 140 -3.22 57.24 -25.19
N LYS A 141 -2.85 56.43 -26.19
CA LYS A 141 -2.73 56.90 -27.58
C LYS A 141 -4.09 57.33 -28.13
N MET A 142 -5.11 56.50 -27.96
CA MET A 142 -6.48 56.80 -28.38
C MET A 142 -7.01 58.08 -27.71
N ALA A 143 -6.79 58.24 -26.41
CA ALA A 143 -7.17 59.44 -25.67
C ALA A 143 -6.45 60.70 -26.19
N LYS A 144 -5.15 60.61 -26.50
CA LYS A 144 -4.39 61.72 -27.10
C LYS A 144 -4.91 62.10 -28.48
N ASP A 145 -5.25 61.12 -29.31
CA ASP A 145 -5.77 61.38 -30.66
C ASP A 145 -7.18 61.98 -30.61
N ALA A 146 -8.03 61.52 -29.69
CA ALA A 146 -9.33 62.14 -29.42
C ALA A 146 -9.20 63.60 -28.95
N LEU A 147 -8.32 63.88 -27.98
CA LEU A 147 -8.06 65.25 -27.51
C LEU A 147 -7.54 66.18 -28.61
N ARG A 148 -6.73 65.67 -29.55
CA ARG A 148 -6.26 66.45 -30.70
C ARG A 148 -7.40 66.82 -31.66
N LEU A 149 -8.32 65.88 -31.91
CA LEU A 149 -9.49 66.13 -32.74
C LEU A 149 -10.40 67.17 -32.09
N GLU A 150 -10.68 67.01 -30.79
CA GLU A 150 -11.50 67.96 -30.02
C GLU A 150 -10.86 69.37 -29.97
N ALA A 151 -9.55 69.46 -29.78
CA ALA A 151 -8.83 70.73 -29.82
C ALA A 151 -8.86 71.38 -31.23
N ALA A 152 -8.75 70.58 -32.29
CA ALA A 152 -8.84 71.08 -33.67
C ALA A 152 -10.26 71.59 -33.99
N GLU A 153 -11.29 70.86 -33.56
CA GLU A 153 -12.68 71.28 -33.71
C GLU A 153 -12.96 72.58 -32.95
N LEU A 154 -12.50 72.70 -31.71
CA LEU A 154 -12.63 73.92 -30.91
C LEU A 154 -11.87 75.10 -31.55
N ALA A 155 -10.69 74.87 -32.13
CA ALA A 155 -9.94 75.90 -32.83
C ALA A 155 -10.66 76.39 -34.11
N ILE A 156 -11.30 75.48 -34.85
CA ILE A 156 -12.14 75.82 -36.01
C ILE A 156 -13.35 76.64 -35.54
N GLN A 157 -14.08 76.18 -34.53
CA GLN A 157 -15.24 76.90 -33.97
C GLN A 157 -14.87 78.31 -33.49
N LEU A 158 -13.74 78.46 -32.78
CA LEU A 158 -13.26 79.76 -32.33
C LEU A 158 -12.87 80.67 -33.50
N SER A 159 -12.27 80.10 -34.56
CA SER A 159 -11.91 80.85 -35.76
C SER A 159 -13.15 81.31 -36.53
N GLU A 160 -14.17 80.45 -36.66
CA GLU A 160 -15.47 80.79 -37.24
C GLU A 160 -16.18 81.89 -36.44
N GLN A 161 -16.17 81.80 -35.11
CA GLN A 161 -16.74 82.84 -34.24
C GLN A 161 -16.02 84.17 -34.44
N LYS A 162 -14.67 84.18 -34.42
CA LYS A 162 -13.88 85.41 -34.66
C LYS A 162 -14.11 85.99 -36.05
N LEU A 163 -14.29 85.16 -37.06
CA LEU A 163 -14.60 85.61 -38.42
C LEU A 163 -16.01 86.24 -38.47
N LYS A 164 -17.02 85.61 -37.85
CA LYS A 164 -18.36 86.17 -37.72
C LYS A 164 -18.37 87.52 -36.98
N GLU A 165 -17.59 87.66 -35.90
CA GLU A 165 -17.47 88.91 -35.14
C GLU A 165 -16.77 90.04 -35.92
N LYS A 166 -15.84 89.73 -36.84
CA LYS A 166 -15.13 90.72 -37.66
C LYS A 166 -15.86 91.16 -38.93
N ILE A 167 -16.86 90.41 -39.40
CA ILE A 167 -17.71 90.83 -40.52
C ILE A 167 -18.69 91.88 -39.97
N THR A 168 -18.23 93.12 -39.85
CA THR A 168 -19.09 94.28 -39.72
C THR A 168 -19.64 94.67 -41.10
N PRO A 169 -20.81 95.31 -41.18
CA PRO A 169 -21.42 95.72 -42.46
C PRO A 169 -20.47 96.56 -43.35
N GLU A 170 -19.54 97.29 -42.72
CA GLU A 170 -18.51 98.09 -43.40
C GLU A 170 -17.48 97.23 -44.16
N GLU A 171 -17.07 96.07 -43.63
CA GLU A 171 -16.15 95.15 -44.33
C GLU A 171 -16.90 94.37 -45.43
N GLN A 172 -18.20 94.11 -45.23
CA GLN A 172 -19.06 93.45 -46.22
C GLN A 172 -19.19 94.28 -47.50
N GLU A 173 -19.34 95.61 -47.39
CA GLU A 173 -19.35 96.55 -48.52
C GLU A 173 -18.01 96.53 -49.27
N LYS A 174 -16.88 96.53 -48.54
CA LYS A 174 -15.53 96.51 -49.10
C LYS A 174 -15.25 95.23 -49.89
N LEU A 175 -15.63 94.06 -49.34
CA LEU A 175 -15.52 92.78 -50.04
C LEU A 175 -16.41 92.73 -51.29
N LEU A 176 -17.59 93.35 -51.27
CA LEU A 176 -18.47 93.42 -52.43
C LEU A 176 -17.85 94.28 -53.54
N GLN A 177 -17.29 95.45 -53.20
CA GLN A 177 -16.62 96.33 -54.16
C GLN A 177 -15.38 95.67 -54.79
N GLU A 178 -14.59 94.95 -54.00
CA GLU A 178 -13.41 94.23 -54.51
C GLU A 178 -13.80 93.07 -55.44
N SER A 179 -14.88 92.36 -55.11
CA SER A 179 -15.44 91.29 -55.96
C SER A 179 -15.92 91.82 -57.32
N ILE A 180 -16.55 92.99 -57.35
CA ILE A 180 -16.99 93.65 -58.58
C ILE A 180 -15.77 94.02 -59.45
N LYS A 181 -14.71 94.56 -58.85
CA LYS A 181 -13.49 94.99 -59.55
C LYS A 181 -12.76 93.83 -60.25
N ILE A 182 -12.73 92.65 -59.64
CA ILE A 182 -12.10 91.45 -60.24
C ILE A 182 -12.90 90.95 -61.46
N ILE A 183 -14.23 91.00 -61.40
CA ILE A 183 -15.09 90.58 -62.52
C ILE A 183 -14.96 91.54 -63.70
N GLU A 184 -14.90 92.85 -63.45
CA GLU A 184 -14.66 93.85 -64.50
C GLU A 184 -13.29 93.69 -65.16
N GLY A 185 -12.24 93.36 -64.38
CA GLY A 185 -10.89 93.13 -64.89
C GLY A 185 -10.75 91.91 -65.82
N ARG A 186 -11.65 90.92 -65.73
CA ARG A 186 -11.62 89.70 -66.58
C ARG A 186 -12.36 89.88 -67.92
N LYS A 187 -13.03 91.02 -68.14
CA LYS A 187 -13.76 91.31 -69.38
C LYS A 187 -12.90 92.01 -70.45
N ASN A 188 -11.64 92.32 -70.14
CA ASN A 188 -10.62 92.75 -71.10
C ASN A 188 -9.66 91.59 -71.41
#